data_AF-A0A382ZLD9-F1
#
_entry.id   AF-A0A382ZLD9-F1
#
_cell.length_a   1.000
_cell.length_b   1.000
_cell.length_c   1.000
_cell.angle_alpha   90.00
_cell.angle_beta   90.00
_cell.angle_gamma   90.00
#
_symmetry.space_group_name_H-M   'P 1'
#
loop_
_entity.id
_entity.type
_entity.pdbx_description
1 polymer ?
#
loop_
_entity_poly.entity_id
_entity_poly.type
_entity_poly.pdbx_seq_one_letter_code
_entity_poly.pdbx_strand_id
1 'polypeptide(L)'
;MLSDRIGRISPSATLAMTAKAAELREAGIDVINLSVGEPDFTTPLNIREAGKRAIDDGLTRYTPGSGTIDLKKAVSEKMSRDNDLHYDP
;
A
#
# COMPACT_ATOMS: atom_id res chain seq x y z
N MET A 1 7.74 15.06 -26.48
CA MET A 1 8.66 15.78 -25.57
C MET A 1 8.04 15.72 -24.18
N LEU A 2 8.82 15.41 -23.14
CA LEU A 2 8.33 15.39 -21.75
C LEU A 2 8.28 16.80 -21.17
N SER A 3 7.48 17.01 -20.13
CA SER A 3 7.45 18.30 -19.41
C SER A 3 8.72 18.52 -18.59
N ASP A 4 9.22 19.76 -18.51
CA ASP A 4 10.42 20.13 -17.72
C ASP A 4 10.34 19.73 -16.24
N ARG A 5 9.13 19.65 -15.68
CA ARG A 5 8.91 19.23 -14.29
C ARG A 5 9.46 17.83 -14.00
N ILE A 6 9.46 16.93 -14.98
CA ILE A 6 9.99 15.57 -14.82
C ILE A 6 11.49 15.60 -14.52
N GLY A 7 12.25 16.53 -15.12
CA GLY A 7 13.69 16.65 -14.89
C GLY A 7 14.09 17.05 -13.47
N ARG A 8 13.14 17.44 -12.61
CA ARG A 8 13.38 17.80 -11.21
C ARG A 8 13.29 16.61 -10.25
N ILE A 9 12.83 15.45 -10.72
CA ILE A 9 12.66 14.25 -9.90
C ILE A 9 13.84 13.32 -10.15
N SER A 10 14.58 13.01 -9.09
CA SER A 10 15.65 12.01 -9.16
C SER A 10 15.09 10.58 -9.17
N PRO A 11 15.74 9.63 -9.85
CA PRO A 11 15.40 8.21 -9.76
C PRO A 11 15.43 7.69 -8.32
N SER A 12 14.59 6.70 -8.01
CA SER A 12 14.52 6.11 -6.68
C SER A 12 15.74 5.22 -6.39
N ALA A 13 16.50 5.59 -5.37
CA ALA A 13 17.63 4.78 -4.88
C ALA A 13 17.17 3.45 -4.26
N THR A 14 16.01 3.43 -3.59
CA THR A 14 15.48 2.19 -2.98
C THR A 14 15.05 1.18 -4.04
N LEU A 15 14.44 1.66 -5.14
CA LEU A 15 14.06 0.79 -6.26
C LEU A 15 15.30 0.23 -6.98
N ALA A 16 16.34 1.05 -7.16
CA ALA A 16 17.61 0.60 -7.75
C ALA A 16 18.29 -0.49 -6.90
N MET A 17 18.27 -0.35 -5.57
CA MET A 17 18.80 -1.39 -4.67
C MET A 17 17.98 -2.68 -4.70
N THR A 18 16.65 -2.58 -4.72
CA THR A 18 15.78 -3.76 -4.86
C THR A 18 16.05 -4.51 -6.17
N ALA A 19 16.17 -3.79 -7.29
CA ALA A 19 16.52 -4.38 -8.58
C ALA A 19 17.89 -5.07 -8.53
N LYS A 20 18.89 -4.41 -7.94
CA LYS A 20 20.23 -4.98 -7.83
C LYS A 20 20.27 -6.24 -6.96
N ALA A 21 19.53 -6.25 -5.86
CA ALA A 21 19.40 -7.42 -5.00
C ALA A 21 18.74 -8.60 -5.74
N ALA A 22 17.74 -8.34 -6.60
CA ALA A 22 17.12 -9.36 -7.44
C ALA A 22 18.10 -9.93 -8.48
N GLU A 23 18.85 -9.08 -9.20
CA GLU A 23 19.87 -9.51 -10.16
C GLU A 23 20.94 -10.42 -9.52
N LEU A 24 21.41 -10.05 -8.33
CA LEU A 24 22.43 -10.84 -7.61
C LEU A 24 21.89 -12.20 -7.17
N ARG A 25 20.63 -12.26 -6.73
CA ARG A 25 19.95 -13.53 -6.41
C ARG A 25 19.78 -14.42 -7.63
N GLU A 26 19.39 -13.85 -8.78
CA GLU A 26 19.30 -14.58 -10.05
C GLU A 26 20.65 -15.11 -10.52
N ALA A 27 21.74 -14.38 -10.21
CA ALA A 27 23.10 -14.83 -10.43
C ALA A 27 23.58 -15.91 -9.42
N GLY A 28 22.71 -16.38 -8.53
CA GLY A 28 23.01 -17.42 -7.54
C GLY A 28 23.76 -16.93 -6.29
N ILE A 29 23.83 -15.61 -6.08
CA ILE A 29 24.44 -15.03 -4.88
C ILE A 29 23.41 -14.97 -3.76
N ASP A 30 23.81 -15.40 -2.56
CA ASP A 30 22.98 -15.25 -1.37
C ASP A 30 22.95 -13.78 -0.92
N VAL A 31 21.76 -13.17 -0.98
CA VAL A 31 21.55 -11.74 -0.71
C VAL A 31 20.51 -11.55 0.37
N ILE A 32 20.96 -10.99 1.49
CA ILE A 32 20.11 -10.45 2.55
C ILE A 32 19.72 -9.02 2.15
N ASN A 33 18.46 -8.83 1.76
CA ASN A 33 17.96 -7.52 1.37
C ASN A 33 17.34 -6.81 2.59
N LEU A 34 18.00 -5.74 3.05
CA LEU A 34 17.57 -4.89 4.15
C LEU A 34 17.06 -3.52 3.68
N SER A 35 16.77 -3.35 2.38
CA SER A 35 16.37 -2.07 1.79
C SER A 35 14.86 -1.91 1.65
N VAL A 36 14.06 -2.93 1.98
CA VAL A 36 12.60 -2.93 1.79
C VAL A 36 11.91 -2.33 3.02
N GLY A 37 10.97 -1.40 2.79
CA GLY A 37 10.25 -0.68 3.84
C GLY A 37 8.88 -1.26 4.20
N GLU A 38 8.56 -2.49 3.79
CA GLU A 38 7.29 -3.15 4.07
C GLU A 38 7.49 -4.37 4.99
N PRO A 39 6.50 -4.74 5.81
CA PRO A 39 6.57 -5.95 6.63
C PRO A 39 6.64 -7.21 5.78
N ASP A 40 7.27 -8.26 6.29
CA ASP A 40 7.43 -9.58 5.67
C ASP A 40 6.21 -10.52 5.90
N PHE A 41 5.22 -10.08 6.66
CA PHE A 41 4.00 -10.84 6.92
C PHE A 41 2.96 -10.68 5.82
N THR A 42 2.24 -11.78 5.53
CA THR A 42 1.07 -11.72 4.65
C THR A 42 -0.08 -10.95 5.29
N THR A 43 -0.91 -10.27 4.48
CA THR A 43 -2.15 -9.65 4.95
C THR A 43 -3.00 -10.61 5.80
N PRO A 44 -3.51 -10.17 6.98
CA PRO A 44 -4.34 -11.00 7.86
C PRO A 44 -5.52 -11.67 7.14
N LEU A 45 -5.83 -12.92 7.54
CA LEU A 45 -6.84 -13.75 6.89
C LEU A 45 -8.22 -13.09 6.84
N ASN A 46 -8.66 -12.47 7.92
CA ASN A 46 -9.95 -11.79 7.99
C ASN A 46 -10.10 -10.67 6.95
N ILE A 47 -9.01 -9.96 6.63
CA ILE A 47 -8.98 -8.90 5.61
C ILE A 47 -9.05 -9.52 4.21
N ARG A 48 -8.28 -10.60 3.97
CA ARG A 48 -8.31 -11.33 2.69
C ARG A 48 -9.70 -11.89 2.39
N GLU A 49 -10.36 -12.47 3.38
CA GLU A 49 -11.73 -12.99 3.23
C GLU A 49 -12.76 -11.89 3.04
N ALA A 50 -12.61 -10.72 3.69
CA ALA A 50 -13.48 -9.57 3.44
C ALA A 50 -13.35 -9.05 2.00
N GLY A 51 -12.12 -9.01 1.46
CA GLY A 51 -11.88 -8.63 0.07
C GLY A 51 -12.50 -9.60 -0.94
N LYS A 52 -12.40 -10.91 -0.69
CA LYS A 52 -13.07 -11.93 -1.52
C LYS A 52 -14.58 -11.77 -1.50
N ARG A 53 -15.18 -11.65 -0.31
CA ARG A 53 -16.63 -11.42 -0.18
C ARG A 53 -17.08 -10.16 -0.92
N ALA A 54 -16.33 -9.06 -0.84
CA ALA A 54 -16.66 -7.84 -1.57
C ALA A 54 -16.70 -8.07 -3.09
N ILE A 55 -15.82 -8.91 -3.64
CA ILE A 55 -15.85 -9.32 -5.05
C ILE A 55 -17.10 -10.15 -5.33
N ASP A 56 -17.38 -11.17 -4.52
CA ASP A 56 -18.53 -12.07 -4.67
C ASP A 56 -19.87 -11.32 -4.56
N ASP A 57 -19.95 -10.32 -3.68
CA ASP A 57 -21.10 -9.44 -3.46
C ASP A 57 -21.22 -8.34 -4.54
N GLY A 58 -20.30 -8.29 -5.50
CA GLY A 58 -20.35 -7.37 -6.65
C GLY A 58 -19.94 -5.93 -6.35
N LEU A 59 -19.24 -5.66 -5.24
CA LEU A 59 -18.71 -4.33 -4.86
C LEU A 59 -17.53 -3.91 -5.76
N THR A 60 -17.82 -3.69 -7.04
CA THR A 60 -16.82 -3.54 -8.13
C THR A 60 -17.03 -2.27 -8.95
N ARG A 61 -17.88 -1.35 -8.48
CA ARG A 61 -18.23 -0.09 -9.16
C ARG A 61 -17.59 1.09 -8.45
N TYR A 62 -17.68 2.27 -9.08
CA TYR A 62 -17.13 3.49 -8.53
C TYR A 62 -17.65 3.78 -7.12
N THR A 63 -16.72 4.18 -6.26
CA THR A 63 -17.00 4.77 -4.96
C THR A 63 -17.01 6.30 -5.09
N PRO A 64 -17.50 7.04 -4.09
CA PRO A 64 -17.24 8.47 -4.00
C PRO A 64 -15.73 8.77 -4.07
N GLY A 65 -15.36 9.93 -4.60
CA GLY A 65 -13.94 10.31 -4.76
C GLY A 65 -13.16 10.41 -3.44
N SER A 66 -13.85 10.65 -2.33
CA SER A 66 -13.28 10.66 -0.98
C SER A 66 -13.28 9.30 -0.27
N GLY A 67 -13.77 8.24 -0.93
CA GLY A 67 -13.91 6.90 -0.35
C GLY A 67 -15.34 6.56 0.11
N THR A 68 -15.55 5.29 0.50
CA THR A 68 -16.86 4.81 0.98
C THR A 68 -17.19 5.36 2.36
N ILE A 69 -18.48 5.58 2.64
CA ILE A 69 -18.92 6.09 3.95
C ILE A 69 -18.55 5.15 5.10
N ASP A 70 -18.62 3.83 4.87
CA ASP A 70 -18.29 2.82 5.89
C ASP A 70 -16.80 2.86 6.27
N LEU A 71 -15.91 3.04 5.29
CA LEU A 71 -14.48 3.18 5.56
C LEU A 71 -14.19 4.49 6.31
N LYS A 72 -14.80 5.60 5.92
CA LYS A 72 -14.62 6.89 6.61
C LYS A 72 -15.07 6.84 8.06
N LYS A 73 -16.23 6.23 8.33
CA LYS A 73 -16.72 5.97 9.70
C LYS A 73 -15.74 5.13 10.51
N ALA A 74 -15.30 3.99 9.96
CA ALA A 74 -14.34 3.11 10.63
C ALA A 74 -13.01 3.81 10.95
N VAL A 75 -12.52 4.68 10.04
CA VAL A 75 -11.31 5.48 10.28
C VAL A 75 -11.54 6.53 11.37
N SER A 76 -12.66 7.26 11.36
CA SER A 76 -12.98 8.23 12.41
C SER A 76 -13.08 7.55 13.79
N GLU A 77 -13.78 6.41 13.87
CA GLU A 77 -13.88 5.60 15.09
C GLU A 77 -12.51 5.11 15.57
N LYS A 78 -11.63 4.68 14.65
CA LYS A 78 -10.25 4.29 14.97
C LYS A 78 -9.47 5.46 15.55
N MET A 79 -9.56 6.65 14.95
CA MET A 79 -8.84 7.83 15.43
C MET A 79 -9.34 8.29 16.80
N SER A 80 -10.64 8.20 17.08
CA SER A 80 -11.18 8.47 18.41
C SER A 80 -10.68 7.43 19.42
N ARG A 81 -10.81 6.14 19.12
CA ARG A 81 -10.43 5.04 20.03
C ARG A 81 -8.94 5.00 20.34
N ASP A 82 -8.09 5.15 19.33
CA ASP A 82 -6.65 4.89 19.46
C ASP A 82 -5.86 6.20 19.70
N ASN A 83 -6.44 7.36 19.37
CA ASN A 83 -5.72 8.64 19.36
C ASN A 83 -6.48 9.80 20.04
N ASP A 84 -7.69 9.61 20.55
CA ASP A 84 -8.55 10.68 21.14
C ASP A 84 -8.85 11.84 20.17
N LEU A 85 -8.87 11.55 18.86
CA LEU A 85 -9.16 12.52 17.81
C LEU A 85 -10.56 12.31 17.25
N HIS A 86 -11.37 13.38 17.24
CA HIS A 86 -12.77 13.33 16.85
C HIS A 86 -12.98 14.00 15.48
N TYR A 87 -13.43 13.23 14.48
CA TYR A 87 -13.65 13.70 13.11
C TYR A 87 -15.06 13.32 12.60
N ASP A 88 -15.66 14.17 11.77
CA ASP A 88 -16.93 13.85 11.09
C ASP A 88 -16.65 13.05 9.80
N PRO A 89 -17.19 11.83 9.64
CA PRO A 89 -16.88 10.94 8.52
C PRO A 89 -17.38 11.36 7.13
#